data_AF-A0AAE1EEB4-F1
#
_entry.id   AF-A0AAE1EEB4-F1
#
_cell.length_a   1.000
_cell.length_b   1.000
_cell.length_c   1.000
_cell.angle_alpha   90.00
_cell.angle_beta   90.00
_cell.angle_gamma   90.00
#
_symmetry.space_group_name_H-M   'P 1'
#
loop_
_entity.id
_entity.type
_entity.pdbx_description
1 polymer ?
#
loop_
_entity_poly.entity_id
_entity_poly.type
_entity_poly.pdbx_seq_one_letter_code
_entity_poly.pdbx_strand_id
1 'polypeptide(L)'
;MDKTSLIIALCFAFCCHGLELNLNRDNLVLPSARTRCGVLTCEERVSDGNTSGSREEHGDGTDFFRSIHSMEVFKRFKNDPSGQRGRIVGSVTTRTPKLIQVADGLKIVGILNAEQAQIRVEMFKPSDCQSDYSCQIRGVDSQGRQLSSNVKLTQQGQQTRWDLGGDGSLMATMTVQLFSLVQQMETQLSLLAKSLEDRDRRNEDKLEQLGSSVHGVTDSLNNVLLEHRINNRLNSFQNKIDELDAGNKVLTESASLLGNISREMVRIALSSAKGKGKDASSDVSEGCREFGKVLANTSTALLGSMNSRLGQIRDSAQENQLTITKQIKSLDESVVSTNTLSLQALNTSSSSQLALLQKLNQIESNVQDNHEKIISVLKDIVSEVNPKVTTNLHSIMIDIFRPKVCEKGMVSVLSQGSFPYPVIYPSSQGIFRFPYLCDPVTDAGGWIVIQRRTTGSVDFHRNWADYRAGFGYLDDDFWLGNNNIHAITRTGTYELRVDLRYKGKSAFAHYSKFSVSDEMGIYTLRLGTYSGTAGDSLSLHNNRAFSTFDKDNDGSRANCADYHKGGWWFGDCDSANLNGKWNGPKNQGVEWSGFVEGELSVDFSEMKIRKVG
;
A
#
# COMPACT_ATOMS: atom_id res chain seq x y z
N MET A 1 -13.58 -29.26 24.80
CA MET A 1 -14.45 -28.19 24.26
C MET A 1 -14.30 -28.21 22.76
N ASP A 2 -15.43 -28.25 22.08
CA ASP A 2 -15.63 -28.83 20.76
C ASP A 2 -15.14 -27.96 19.59
N LYS A 3 -14.67 -28.62 18.52
CA LYS A 3 -14.14 -28.05 17.29
C LYS A 3 -15.29 -27.74 16.31
N THR A 4 -16.02 -26.64 16.51
CA THR A 4 -17.14 -26.31 15.58
C THR A 4 -17.57 -24.85 15.47
N SER A 5 -16.72 -23.87 15.83
CA SER A 5 -17.12 -22.44 15.75
C SER A 5 -16.14 -21.52 15.01
N LEU A 6 -15.35 -22.04 14.07
CA LEU A 6 -14.45 -21.21 13.25
C LEU A 6 -14.52 -21.51 11.75
N ILE A 7 -15.73 -21.74 11.20
CA ILE A 7 -15.97 -21.75 9.74
C ILE A 7 -17.38 -21.20 9.45
N ILE A 8 -17.65 -19.92 9.75
CA ILE A 8 -18.73 -19.12 9.12
C ILE A 8 -18.29 -17.65 9.13
N ALA A 9 -17.44 -17.24 8.19
CA ALA A 9 -17.26 -15.84 7.77
C ALA A 9 -16.36 -15.73 6.51
N LEU A 10 -16.44 -16.69 5.58
CA LEU A 10 -15.74 -16.65 4.29
C LEU A 10 -16.64 -17.29 3.24
N CYS A 11 -17.56 -16.50 2.67
CA CYS A 11 -18.19 -16.71 1.37
C CYS A 11 -19.21 -15.61 1.08
N PHE A 12 -18.75 -14.39 0.78
CA PHE A 12 -19.47 -13.46 -0.10
C PHE A 12 -18.42 -12.62 -0.82
N ALA A 13 -18.62 -12.46 -2.13
CA ALA A 13 -17.79 -11.73 -3.10
C ALA A 13 -16.61 -12.49 -3.71
N PHE A 14 -16.89 -13.44 -4.62
CA PHE A 14 -16.11 -13.59 -5.85
C PHE A 14 -16.99 -14.25 -6.94
N CYS A 15 -17.34 -13.49 -7.98
CA CYS A 15 -17.38 -14.04 -9.32
C CYS A 15 -17.07 -12.94 -10.35
N CYS A 16 -16.07 -13.23 -11.19
CA CYS A 16 -15.59 -12.50 -12.35
C CYS A 16 -14.85 -11.16 -12.08
N HIS A 17 -13.52 -11.14 -12.24
CA HIS A 17 -12.86 -10.89 -13.54
C HIS A 17 -11.34 -11.01 -13.36
N GLY A 18 -10.71 -11.92 -14.10
CA GLY A 18 -9.27 -11.91 -14.31
C GLY A 18 -8.88 -10.78 -15.25
N LEU A 19 -7.80 -10.09 -14.93
CA LEU A 19 -6.96 -9.36 -15.88
C LEU A 19 -5.55 -9.31 -15.32
N GLU A 20 -4.67 -10.14 -15.88
CA GLU A 20 -3.22 -10.00 -15.77
C GLU A 20 -2.79 -8.66 -16.38
N LEU A 21 -1.94 -7.92 -15.67
CA LEU A 21 -1.20 -6.78 -16.24
C LEU A 21 0.29 -7.07 -16.13
N ASN A 22 0.85 -7.46 -17.27
CA ASN A 22 2.28 -7.50 -17.53
C ASN A 22 2.73 -6.08 -17.91
N LEU A 23 3.60 -5.48 -17.10
CA LEU A 23 4.13 -4.14 -17.33
C LEU A 23 5.35 -4.22 -18.25
N ASN A 24 5.13 -3.99 -19.54
CA ASN A 24 6.22 -3.69 -20.48
C ASN A 24 6.63 -2.22 -20.30
N ARG A 25 7.93 -1.99 -20.06
CA ARG A 25 8.49 -0.70 -19.59
C ARG A 25 9.03 0.21 -20.70
N ASP A 26 8.68 -0.06 -21.95
CA ASP A 26 9.13 0.76 -23.09
C ASP A 26 7.93 1.40 -23.78
N ASN A 27 7.57 2.62 -23.35
CA ASN A 27 6.98 3.67 -24.20
C ASN A 27 6.88 4.98 -23.41
N LEU A 28 8.04 5.63 -23.26
CA LEU A 28 8.12 7.08 -23.12
C LEU A 28 7.64 7.71 -24.44
N VAL A 29 6.38 8.15 -24.47
CA VAL A 29 5.87 9.03 -25.53
C VAL A 29 5.29 10.28 -24.89
N LEU A 30 5.85 11.43 -25.31
CA LEU A 30 5.53 12.80 -24.91
C LEU A 30 4.01 13.09 -24.92
N PRO A 31 3.44 13.80 -23.93
CA PRO A 31 2.04 14.16 -23.98
C PRO A 31 1.83 15.48 -24.75
N SER A 32 1.47 15.36 -26.02
CA SER A 32 0.64 16.34 -26.73
C SER A 32 -0.86 16.01 -26.61
N ALA A 33 -1.27 15.32 -25.55
CA ALA A 33 -2.65 14.88 -25.35
C ALA A 33 -3.23 15.50 -24.07
N ARG A 34 -4.35 16.23 -24.19
CA ARG A 34 -5.14 16.71 -23.04
C ARG A 34 -5.50 15.52 -22.15
N THR A 35 -5.12 15.56 -20.87
CA THR A 35 -5.48 14.54 -19.89
C THR A 35 -7.00 14.56 -19.65
N ARG A 36 -7.64 13.39 -19.73
CA ARG A 36 -9.09 13.24 -19.52
C ARG A 36 -9.43 13.39 -18.03
N CYS A 37 -10.41 14.23 -17.68
CA CYS A 37 -10.83 14.43 -16.27
C CYS A 37 -12.00 13.53 -15.85
N GLY A 38 -12.72 12.90 -16.80
CA GLY A 38 -13.84 12.02 -16.48
C GLY A 38 -14.32 11.20 -17.67
N VAL A 39 -14.93 10.05 -17.37
CA VAL A 39 -15.64 9.20 -18.33
C VAL A 39 -17.03 8.93 -17.80
N LEU A 40 -18.02 9.08 -18.67
CA LEU A 40 -19.41 8.75 -18.40
C LEU A 40 -19.87 7.77 -19.48
N THR A 41 -20.43 6.64 -19.06
CA THR A 41 -20.95 5.61 -19.97
C THR A 41 -22.41 5.36 -19.62
N CYS A 42 -23.29 5.59 -20.58
CA CYS A 42 -24.62 5.01 -20.59
C CYS A 42 -24.56 3.70 -21.36
N GLU A 43 -25.06 2.61 -20.79
CA GLU A 43 -25.20 1.34 -21.47
C GLU A 43 -26.52 0.70 -21.05
N GLU A 44 -27.23 0.11 -22.01
CA GLU A 44 -28.40 -0.73 -21.78
C GLU A 44 -28.36 -1.90 -22.74
N ARG A 45 -28.59 -3.11 -22.23
CA ARG A 45 -28.59 -4.33 -23.03
C ARG A 45 -30.00 -4.76 -23.32
N VAL A 46 -30.24 -5.17 -24.55
CA VAL A 46 -31.51 -5.78 -24.95
C VAL A 46 -31.53 -7.21 -24.40
N SER A 47 -32.54 -7.55 -23.60
CA SER A 47 -32.65 -8.91 -23.05
C SER A 47 -33.11 -9.89 -24.13
N ASP A 48 -32.22 -10.80 -24.53
CA ASP A 48 -32.60 -12.01 -25.24
C ASP A 48 -33.27 -12.95 -24.23
N GLY A 49 -34.59 -13.15 -24.37
CA GLY A 49 -35.40 -13.98 -23.46
C GLY A 49 -35.08 -15.48 -23.48
N ASN A 50 -33.81 -15.88 -23.57
CA ASN A 50 -33.38 -17.27 -23.76
C ASN A 50 -32.18 -17.69 -22.89
N THR A 51 -31.96 -17.08 -21.73
CA THR A 51 -31.06 -17.62 -20.70
C THR A 51 -31.83 -18.50 -19.72
N SER A 52 -31.78 -19.81 -19.98
CA SER A 52 -32.13 -20.86 -19.03
C SER A 52 -31.12 -20.89 -17.87
N GLY A 53 -31.50 -20.37 -16.70
CA GLY A 53 -30.71 -20.46 -15.47
C GLY A 53 -31.50 -19.96 -14.27
N SER A 54 -32.04 -20.91 -13.48
CA SER A 54 -32.61 -20.77 -12.13
C SER A 54 -33.43 -19.51 -11.83
N ARG A 55 -34.76 -19.62 -12.04
CA ARG A 55 -35.78 -18.77 -11.42
C ARG A 55 -35.74 -18.94 -9.90
N GLU A 56 -35.22 -17.93 -9.20
CA GLU A 56 -35.75 -17.59 -7.88
C GLU A 56 -36.85 -16.55 -8.07
N GLU A 57 -38.06 -16.93 -7.66
CA GLU A 57 -39.23 -16.05 -7.59
C GLU A 57 -39.02 -15.04 -6.47
N HIS A 58 -38.56 -13.84 -6.83
CA HIS A 58 -38.81 -12.63 -6.04
C HIS A 58 -39.49 -11.60 -6.93
N GLY A 59 -40.75 -11.32 -6.59
CA GLY A 59 -41.57 -10.32 -7.25
C GLY A 59 -41.00 -8.92 -7.05
N ASP A 60 -40.44 -8.37 -8.11
CA ASP A 60 -40.62 -6.97 -8.48
C ASP A 60 -40.57 -6.88 -10.00
N GLY A 61 -41.62 -6.31 -10.61
CA GLY A 61 -41.80 -6.23 -12.06
C GLY A 61 -40.80 -5.27 -12.67
N THR A 62 -39.62 -5.77 -13.03
CA THR A 62 -38.63 -4.98 -13.78
C THR A 62 -38.93 -5.09 -15.28
N ASP A 63 -39.45 -4.00 -15.84
CA ASP A 63 -39.78 -3.87 -17.27
C ASP A 63 -38.49 -3.82 -18.12
N PHE A 64 -38.08 -4.95 -18.72
CA PHE A 64 -36.90 -5.03 -19.59
C PHE A 64 -37.19 -4.57 -21.04
N PHE A 65 -36.22 -3.88 -21.66
CA PHE A 65 -36.31 -3.48 -23.07
C PHE A 65 -36.08 -4.67 -24.00
N ARG A 66 -37.06 -4.95 -24.88
CA ARG A 66 -36.97 -5.92 -25.98
C ARG A 66 -36.39 -5.30 -27.26
N SER A 67 -36.59 -4.01 -27.46
CA SER A 67 -35.87 -3.26 -28.49
C SER A 67 -35.75 -1.79 -28.10
N ILE A 68 -34.58 -1.20 -28.33
CA ILE A 68 -34.28 0.20 -27.99
C ILE A 68 -34.38 1.05 -29.26
N HIS A 69 -35.18 2.12 -29.21
CA HIS A 69 -35.38 3.05 -30.31
C HIS A 69 -34.41 4.22 -30.27
N SER A 70 -34.07 4.71 -29.08
CA SER A 70 -33.14 5.82 -28.89
C SER A 70 -32.49 5.84 -27.52
N MET A 71 -31.26 6.35 -27.46
CA MET A 71 -30.55 6.69 -26.22
C MET A 71 -29.96 8.09 -26.36
N GLU A 72 -30.18 8.93 -25.34
CA GLU A 72 -29.78 10.34 -25.34
C GLU A 72 -29.12 10.72 -24.01
N VAL A 73 -28.02 11.48 -24.08
CA VAL A 73 -27.33 12.03 -22.91
C VAL A 73 -27.53 13.53 -22.86
N PHE A 74 -27.96 14.03 -21.71
CA PHE A 74 -28.22 15.44 -21.45
C PHE A 74 -27.23 15.98 -20.43
N LYS A 75 -26.70 17.18 -20.67
CA LYS A 75 -25.93 17.97 -19.70
C LYS A 75 -26.83 19.08 -19.13
N ARG A 76 -26.93 19.18 -17.80
CA ARG A 76 -27.70 20.23 -17.12
C ARG A 76 -26.81 21.38 -16.67
N PHE A 77 -27.32 22.61 -16.74
CA PHE A 77 -26.67 23.80 -16.20
C PHE A 77 -27.28 24.14 -14.84
N LYS A 78 -26.45 24.50 -13.86
CA LYS A 78 -26.88 24.72 -12.45
C LYS A 78 -27.86 25.89 -12.24
N ASN A 79 -28.10 26.76 -13.23
CA ASN A 79 -28.86 28.01 -13.09
C ASN A 79 -29.98 28.21 -14.15
N ASP A 80 -30.67 27.16 -14.63
CA ASP A 80 -31.82 27.34 -15.52
C ASP A 80 -33.16 27.36 -14.74
N PRO A 81 -33.87 28.51 -14.65
CA PRO A 81 -35.12 28.63 -13.89
C PRO A 81 -36.34 28.05 -14.63
N SER A 82 -36.18 27.60 -15.89
CA SER A 82 -37.31 27.26 -16.76
C SER A 82 -37.72 25.78 -16.76
N GLY A 83 -37.00 24.91 -16.04
CA GLY A 83 -37.32 23.48 -15.95
C GLY A 83 -37.28 22.73 -17.30
N GLN A 84 -36.76 23.34 -18.37
CA GLN A 84 -36.61 22.66 -19.65
C GLN A 84 -35.39 21.73 -19.66
N ARG A 85 -35.52 20.64 -20.43
CA ARG A 85 -34.55 19.55 -20.58
C ARG A 85 -33.15 20.14 -20.86
N GLY A 86 -32.12 19.59 -20.21
CA GLY A 86 -30.72 19.98 -20.43
C GLY A 86 -30.30 19.91 -21.89
N ARG A 87 -29.11 20.40 -22.22
CA ARG A 87 -28.60 20.34 -23.61
C ARG A 87 -28.27 18.89 -23.96
N ILE A 88 -28.78 18.39 -25.09
CA ILE A 88 -28.37 17.09 -25.62
C ILE A 88 -26.90 17.18 -26.01
N VAL A 89 -26.07 16.33 -25.42
CA VAL A 89 -24.64 16.22 -25.76
C VAL A 89 -24.38 15.07 -26.71
N GLY A 90 -25.18 13.99 -26.66
CA GLY A 90 -25.12 12.89 -27.62
C GLY A 90 -26.46 12.17 -27.74
N SER A 91 -26.80 11.72 -28.94
CA SER A 91 -28.03 10.97 -29.26
C SER A 91 -27.73 9.89 -30.30
N VAL A 92 -28.15 8.66 -30.01
CA VAL A 92 -28.18 7.55 -30.97
C VAL A 92 -29.63 7.08 -31.15
N THR A 93 -30.01 6.84 -32.40
CA THR A 93 -31.37 6.42 -32.76
C THR A 93 -31.31 5.32 -33.82
N THR A 94 -32.41 4.63 -34.09
CA THR A 94 -32.47 3.66 -35.19
C THR A 94 -32.14 4.26 -36.56
N ARG A 95 -32.32 5.58 -36.74
CA ARG A 95 -31.93 6.32 -37.95
C ARG A 95 -30.46 6.73 -37.95
N THR A 96 -29.88 6.94 -36.77
CA THR A 96 -28.49 7.36 -36.54
C THR A 96 -27.83 6.42 -35.51
N PRO A 97 -27.53 5.17 -35.90
CA PRO A 97 -27.12 4.13 -34.96
C PRO A 97 -25.68 4.27 -34.47
N LYS A 98 -24.88 5.18 -35.05
CA LYS A 98 -23.52 5.46 -34.61
C LYS A 98 -23.31 6.96 -34.47
N LEU A 99 -22.64 7.36 -33.40
CA LEU A 99 -22.29 8.74 -33.11
C LEU A 99 -20.79 8.80 -32.81
N ILE A 100 -20.06 9.68 -33.50
CA ILE A 100 -18.70 10.07 -33.12
C ILE A 100 -18.65 11.60 -33.24
N GLN A 101 -18.44 12.27 -32.12
CA GLN A 101 -18.40 13.73 -32.06
C GLN A 101 -17.28 14.19 -31.15
N VAL A 102 -16.51 15.18 -31.60
CA VAL A 102 -15.49 15.85 -30.79
C VAL A 102 -15.73 17.35 -30.91
N ALA A 103 -16.22 17.96 -29.84
CA ALA A 103 -16.52 19.38 -29.80
C ALA A 103 -16.50 19.90 -28.36
N ASP A 104 -16.08 21.15 -28.17
CA ASP A 104 -16.19 21.88 -26.90
C ASP A 104 -15.56 21.20 -25.66
N GLY A 105 -14.54 20.35 -25.86
CA GLY A 105 -13.88 19.65 -24.74
C GLY A 105 -14.50 18.29 -24.37
N LEU A 106 -15.46 17.81 -25.16
CA LEU A 106 -16.04 16.47 -25.07
C LEU A 106 -15.65 15.62 -26.28
N LYS A 107 -15.39 14.34 -26.05
CA LYS A 107 -15.35 13.30 -27.08
C LYS A 107 -16.45 12.28 -26.79
N ILE A 108 -17.36 12.12 -27.72
CA ILE A 108 -18.58 11.34 -27.55
C ILE A 108 -18.60 10.24 -28.62
N VAL A 109 -18.75 9.00 -28.15
CA VAL A 109 -18.85 7.82 -29.00
C VAL A 109 -20.10 7.07 -28.60
N GLY A 110 -21.03 6.85 -29.53
CA GLY A 110 -22.28 6.15 -29.28
C GLY A 110 -22.55 5.09 -30.33
N ILE A 111 -23.17 3.99 -29.91
CA ILE A 111 -23.65 2.91 -30.76
C ILE A 111 -25.05 2.46 -30.32
N LEU A 112 -25.89 2.11 -31.28
CA LEU A 112 -27.16 1.44 -31.09
C LEU A 112 -27.23 0.28 -32.08
N ASN A 113 -27.35 -0.94 -31.56
CA ASN A 113 -27.54 -2.15 -32.37
C ASN A 113 -28.64 -3.03 -31.75
N ALA A 114 -28.86 -4.22 -32.30
CA ALA A 114 -29.90 -5.14 -31.85
C ALA A 114 -29.69 -5.68 -30.42
N GLU A 115 -28.44 -5.68 -29.93
CA GLU A 115 -28.04 -6.29 -28.66
C GLU A 115 -27.85 -5.24 -27.54
N GLN A 116 -27.47 -4.01 -27.88
CA GLN A 116 -27.15 -2.97 -26.91
C GLN A 116 -27.27 -1.54 -27.47
N ALA A 117 -27.56 -0.61 -26.56
CA ALA A 117 -27.42 0.82 -26.76
C ALA A 117 -26.34 1.34 -25.81
N GLN A 118 -25.36 2.09 -26.32
CA GLN A 118 -24.29 2.65 -25.51
C GLN A 118 -23.91 4.05 -25.98
N ILE A 119 -23.77 5.01 -25.07
CA ILE A 119 -23.12 6.30 -25.31
C ILE A 119 -22.03 6.51 -24.26
N ARG A 120 -20.80 6.71 -24.73
CA ARG A 120 -19.63 7.04 -23.92
C ARG A 120 -19.23 8.50 -24.16
N VAL A 121 -19.15 9.27 -23.08
CA VAL A 121 -18.73 10.68 -23.07
C VAL A 121 -17.42 10.79 -22.30
N GLU A 122 -16.37 11.24 -22.99
CA GLU A 122 -15.06 11.53 -22.42
C GLU A 122 -14.92 13.05 -22.26
N MET A 123 -14.64 13.48 -21.03
CA MET A 123 -14.60 14.90 -20.65
C MET A 123 -13.15 15.35 -20.44
N PHE A 124 -12.80 16.50 -21.00
CA PHE A 124 -11.45 17.07 -20.91
C PHE A 124 -11.42 18.46 -20.26
N LYS A 125 -12.57 19.12 -20.06
CA LYS A 125 -12.65 20.39 -19.32
C LYS A 125 -13.11 20.18 -17.88
N PRO A 126 -12.52 20.88 -16.89
CA PRO A 126 -12.97 20.81 -15.50
C PRO A 126 -14.44 21.15 -15.29
N SER A 127 -14.98 22.11 -16.05
CA SER A 127 -16.39 22.50 -15.99
C SER A 127 -17.33 21.38 -16.48
N ASP A 128 -16.92 20.59 -17.47
CA ASP A 128 -17.68 19.42 -17.93
C ASP A 128 -17.67 18.31 -16.88
N CYS A 129 -16.55 18.13 -16.18
CA CYS A 129 -16.38 17.13 -15.13
C CYS A 129 -17.14 17.45 -13.83
N GLN A 130 -17.58 18.70 -13.62
CA GLN A 130 -18.39 19.11 -12.46
C GLN A 130 -19.88 19.33 -12.81
N SER A 131 -20.29 18.98 -14.03
CA SER A 131 -21.66 19.15 -14.52
C SER A 131 -22.51 17.91 -14.25
N ASP A 132 -23.82 18.11 -14.12
CA ASP A 132 -24.77 17.02 -13.94
C ASP A 132 -25.21 16.45 -15.30
N TYR A 133 -25.20 15.12 -15.41
CA TYR A 133 -25.65 14.40 -16.61
C TYR A 133 -26.82 13.47 -16.31
N SER A 134 -27.68 13.29 -17.30
CA SER A 134 -28.76 12.30 -17.25
C SER A 134 -28.84 11.53 -18.56
N CYS A 135 -29.07 10.22 -18.45
CA CYS A 135 -29.35 9.36 -19.59
C CYS A 135 -30.86 9.16 -19.75
N GLN A 136 -31.36 9.30 -20.97
CA GLN A 136 -32.71 8.85 -21.31
C GLN A 136 -32.65 7.75 -22.36
N ILE A 137 -33.36 6.65 -22.09
CA ILE A 137 -33.49 5.51 -22.99
C ILE A 137 -34.96 5.34 -23.33
N ARG A 138 -35.27 5.11 -24.61
CA ARG A 138 -36.62 4.81 -25.08
C ARG A 138 -36.63 3.53 -25.90
N GLY A 139 -37.59 2.68 -25.64
CA GLY A 139 -37.73 1.38 -26.28
C GLY A 139 -39.11 0.80 -26.09
N VAL A 140 -39.27 -0.48 -26.40
CA VAL A 140 -40.48 -1.25 -26.13
C VAL A 140 -40.15 -2.50 -25.33
N ASP A 141 -41.10 -2.94 -24.52
CA ASP A 141 -41.00 -4.16 -23.72
C ASP A 141 -41.42 -5.42 -24.49
N SER A 142 -41.46 -6.56 -23.79
CA SER A 142 -41.90 -7.84 -24.35
C SER A 142 -43.37 -7.86 -24.81
N GLN A 143 -44.21 -6.96 -24.28
CA GLN A 143 -45.64 -6.81 -24.57
C GLN A 143 -45.93 -5.73 -25.62
N GLY A 144 -44.90 -5.08 -26.16
CA GLY A 144 -45.02 -4.00 -27.14
C GLY A 144 -45.38 -2.63 -26.56
N ARG A 145 -45.36 -2.47 -25.23
CA ARG A 145 -45.60 -1.18 -24.55
C ARG A 145 -44.35 -0.31 -24.66
N GLN A 146 -44.55 1.00 -24.88
CA GLN A 146 -43.44 1.96 -24.89
C GLN A 146 -42.90 2.17 -23.48
N LEU A 147 -41.60 1.98 -23.32
CA LEU A 147 -40.87 2.25 -22.09
C LEU A 147 -39.94 3.44 -22.28
N SER A 148 -39.84 4.26 -21.24
CA SER A 148 -38.87 5.35 -21.16
C SER A 148 -38.23 5.33 -19.78
N SER A 149 -36.92 5.07 -19.74
CA SER A 149 -36.12 5.15 -18.51
C SER A 149 -35.30 6.43 -18.48
N ASN A 150 -35.17 7.04 -17.31
CA ASN A 150 -34.30 8.19 -17.08
C ASN A 150 -33.46 7.95 -15.84
N VAL A 151 -32.15 7.90 -16.02
CA VAL A 151 -31.19 7.64 -14.94
C VAL A 151 -30.28 8.84 -14.81
N LYS A 152 -30.21 9.40 -13.60
CA LYS A 152 -29.15 10.34 -13.24
C LYS A 152 -27.86 9.56 -13.14
N LEU A 153 -26.85 9.98 -13.89
CA LEU A 153 -25.60 9.24 -13.97
C LEU A 153 -24.63 9.81 -12.94
N THR A 154 -24.16 8.93 -12.06
CA THR A 154 -23.07 9.24 -11.15
C THR A 154 -21.76 8.98 -11.87
N GLN A 155 -20.89 9.99 -11.93
CA GLN A 155 -19.59 9.88 -12.60
C GLN A 155 -18.78 8.73 -12.00
N GLN A 156 -18.26 7.83 -12.84
CA GLN A 156 -17.19 6.92 -12.40
C GLN A 156 -15.95 7.79 -12.20
N GLY A 157 -15.78 8.28 -10.97
CA GLY A 157 -14.50 8.75 -10.52
C GLY A 157 -13.51 7.61 -10.75
N GLN A 158 -12.40 7.89 -11.43
CA GLN A 158 -11.18 7.14 -11.15
C GLN A 158 -11.08 7.13 -9.63
N GLN A 159 -11.04 5.95 -9.03
CA GLN A 159 -11.02 5.78 -7.58
C GLN A 159 -9.65 6.26 -7.06
N THR A 160 -9.43 7.58 -7.10
CA THR A 160 -8.50 8.28 -6.23
C THR A 160 -9.16 8.32 -4.87
N ARG A 161 -9.07 7.18 -4.17
CA ARG A 161 -9.22 7.15 -2.72
C ARG A 161 -8.05 7.97 -2.17
N TRP A 162 -8.31 9.25 -1.93
CA TRP A 162 -8.12 10.03 -0.71
C TRP A 162 -8.57 11.45 -1.05
N ASP A 163 -9.69 11.83 -0.46
CA ASP A 163 -10.25 13.18 -0.52
C ASP A 163 -9.31 14.13 0.25
N LEU A 164 -8.37 14.72 -0.47
CA LEU A 164 -7.68 15.96 -0.10
C LEU A 164 -7.56 16.77 -1.39
N GLY A 165 -8.32 17.86 -1.48
CA GLY A 165 -8.29 18.74 -2.64
C GLY A 165 -6.90 19.32 -2.87
N GLY A 166 -6.45 19.27 -4.13
CA GLY A 166 -5.29 20.01 -4.63
C GLY A 166 -3.99 19.20 -4.74
N ASP A 167 -3.61 18.96 -6.00
CA ASP A 167 -2.26 18.61 -6.50
C ASP A 167 -1.72 17.17 -6.28
N GLY A 168 -2.18 16.25 -7.15
CA GLY A 168 -1.92 14.81 -7.08
C GLY A 168 -0.57 14.30 -7.59
N SER A 169 0.44 15.15 -7.82
CA SER A 169 1.76 14.69 -8.30
C SER A 169 2.82 14.61 -7.21
N LEU A 170 2.90 15.61 -6.32
CA LEU A 170 3.90 15.66 -5.25
C LEU A 170 3.53 14.73 -4.08
N MET A 171 2.24 14.74 -3.70
CA MET A 171 1.72 13.86 -2.64
C MET A 171 1.85 12.40 -3.05
N ALA A 172 1.55 12.02 -4.30
CA ALA A 172 1.71 10.66 -4.79
C ALA A 172 3.17 10.15 -4.67
N THR A 173 4.15 11.01 -4.96
CA THR A 173 5.57 10.65 -4.87
C THR A 173 6.01 10.45 -3.42
N MET A 174 5.55 11.30 -2.51
CA MET A 174 5.78 11.13 -1.06
C MET A 174 5.01 9.93 -0.50
N THR A 175 3.78 9.66 -0.96
CA THR A 175 2.99 8.50 -0.51
C THR A 175 3.65 7.20 -0.98
N VAL A 176 4.19 7.16 -2.20
CA VAL A 176 4.92 6.00 -2.74
C VAL A 176 6.22 5.76 -1.98
N GLN A 177 6.97 6.81 -1.64
CA GLN A 177 8.19 6.66 -0.83
C GLN A 177 7.88 6.23 0.62
N LEU A 178 6.84 6.79 1.24
CA LEU A 178 6.40 6.40 2.58
C LEU A 178 5.86 4.96 2.60
N PHE A 179 5.07 4.59 1.58
CA PHE A 179 4.52 3.24 1.41
C PHE A 179 5.64 2.23 1.14
N SER A 180 6.64 2.58 0.33
CA SER A 180 7.85 1.76 0.13
C SER A 180 8.62 1.56 1.42
N LEU A 181 8.72 2.58 2.28
CA LEU A 181 9.42 2.48 3.57
C LEU A 181 8.65 1.60 4.56
N VAL A 182 7.31 1.73 4.61
CA VAL A 182 6.42 0.87 5.41
C VAL A 182 6.50 -0.58 4.94
N GLN A 183 6.44 -0.83 3.63
CA GLN A 183 6.58 -2.16 3.04
C GLN A 183 7.95 -2.78 3.36
N GLN A 184 9.00 -1.97 3.37
CA GLN A 184 10.36 -2.39 3.72
C GLN A 184 10.49 -2.72 5.21
N MET A 185 9.81 -2.00 6.10
CA MET A 185 9.75 -2.35 7.53
C MET A 185 8.94 -3.62 7.79
N GLU A 186 7.78 -3.78 7.15
CA GLU A 186 6.94 -4.98 7.29
C GLU A 186 7.68 -6.26 6.84
N THR A 187 8.44 -6.17 5.75
CA THR A 187 9.26 -7.30 5.27
C THR A 187 10.42 -7.64 6.22
N GLN A 188 11.06 -6.64 6.83
CA GLN A 188 12.10 -6.88 7.85
C GLN A 188 11.53 -7.49 9.14
N LEU A 189 10.35 -7.04 9.58
CA LEU A 189 9.64 -7.63 10.72
C LEU A 189 9.22 -9.08 10.46
N SER A 190 8.74 -9.38 9.25
CA SER A 190 8.38 -10.75 8.85
C SER A 190 9.59 -11.69 8.82
N LEU A 191 10.75 -11.23 8.35
CA LEU A 191 11.99 -12.01 8.37
C LEU A 191 12.50 -12.28 9.79
N LEU A 192 12.39 -11.30 10.69
CA LEU A 192 12.73 -11.44 12.10
C LEU A 192 11.81 -12.44 12.82
N ALA A 193 10.50 -12.36 12.59
CA ALA A 193 9.52 -13.30 13.14
C ALA A 193 9.81 -14.74 12.69
N LYS A 194 10.08 -14.94 11.40
CA LYS A 194 10.43 -16.26 10.85
C LYS A 194 11.75 -16.82 11.42
N SER A 195 12.74 -15.96 11.61
CA SER A 195 14.00 -16.36 12.25
C SER A 195 13.82 -16.75 13.72
N LEU A 196 12.84 -16.18 14.42
CA LEU A 196 12.50 -16.54 15.80
C LEU A 196 11.75 -17.87 15.84
N GLU A 197 10.75 -18.09 14.98
CA GLU A 197 10.05 -19.37 14.83
C GLU A 197 11.02 -20.52 14.51
N ASP A 198 11.97 -20.32 13.60
CA ASP A 198 12.99 -21.34 13.27
C ASP A 198 13.94 -21.63 14.45
N ARG A 199 14.17 -20.66 15.34
CA ARG A 199 14.96 -20.88 16.57
C ARG A 199 14.15 -21.62 17.62
N ASP A 200 12.86 -21.33 17.75
CA ASP A 200 11.96 -21.99 18.69
C ASP A 200 11.80 -23.47 18.34
N ARG A 201 11.55 -23.76 17.06
CA ARG A 201 11.47 -25.15 16.55
C ARG A 201 12.73 -25.96 16.80
N ARG A 202 13.91 -25.36 16.60
CA ARG A 202 15.20 -26.00 16.93
C ARG A 202 15.40 -26.25 18.43
N ASN A 203 14.75 -25.47 19.29
CA ASN A 203 14.79 -25.68 20.73
C ASN A 203 13.81 -26.77 21.17
N GLU A 204 12.63 -26.85 20.56
CA GLU A 204 11.68 -27.97 20.74
C GLU A 204 12.33 -29.30 20.36
N ASP A 205 12.98 -29.38 19.19
CA ASP A 205 13.69 -30.60 18.74
C ASP A 205 14.75 -31.05 19.76
N LYS A 206 15.48 -30.09 20.36
CA LYS A 206 16.48 -30.37 21.40
C LYS A 206 15.85 -30.82 22.71
N LEU A 207 14.70 -30.26 23.08
CA LEU A 207 13.94 -30.68 24.27
C LEU A 207 13.39 -32.09 24.11
N GLU A 208 12.93 -32.46 22.91
CA GLU A 208 12.46 -33.80 22.60
C GLU A 208 13.63 -34.81 22.63
N GLN A 209 14.79 -34.43 22.11
CA GLN A 209 16.01 -35.24 22.18
C GLN A 209 16.48 -35.46 23.64
N LEU A 210 16.40 -34.43 24.49
CA LEU A 210 16.64 -34.53 25.93
C LEU A 210 15.61 -35.44 26.62
N GLY A 211 14.33 -35.31 26.27
CA GLY A 211 13.25 -36.15 26.77
C GLY A 211 13.47 -37.63 26.48
N SER A 212 13.92 -37.96 25.26
CA SER A 212 14.24 -39.35 24.88
C SER A 212 15.43 -39.93 25.66
N SER A 213 16.44 -39.11 25.96
CA SER A 213 17.59 -39.52 26.79
C SER A 213 17.18 -39.75 28.24
N VAL A 214 16.31 -38.91 28.80
CA VAL A 214 15.75 -39.10 30.15
C VAL A 214 14.88 -40.36 30.22
N HIS A 215 14.09 -40.65 29.18
CA HIS A 215 13.31 -41.88 29.11
C HIS A 215 14.21 -43.13 29.06
N GLY A 216 15.30 -43.10 28.28
CA GLY A 216 16.28 -44.20 28.25
C GLY A 216 17.00 -44.43 29.59
N VAL A 217 17.28 -43.37 30.35
CA VAL A 217 17.79 -43.48 31.73
C VAL A 217 16.72 -44.05 32.67
N THR A 218 15.45 -43.68 32.49
CA THR A 218 14.32 -44.20 33.29
C THR A 218 14.06 -45.68 33.02
N ASP A 219 14.17 -46.13 31.77
CA ASP A 219 14.08 -47.55 31.40
C ASP A 219 15.27 -48.36 31.95
N SER A 220 16.45 -47.74 32.03
CA SER A 220 17.62 -48.34 32.69
C SER A 220 17.42 -48.48 34.20
N LEU A 221 16.64 -47.59 34.84
CA LEU A 221 16.23 -47.65 36.24
C LEU A 221 15.15 -48.72 36.51
N ASN A 222 14.32 -49.08 35.52
CA ASN A 222 13.35 -50.18 35.66
C ASN A 222 13.99 -51.58 35.76
N ASN A 223 15.33 -51.69 35.71
CA ASN A 223 16.08 -52.91 36.01
C ASN A 223 16.14 -53.30 37.50
N VAL A 224 15.35 -52.69 38.40
CA VAL A 224 15.10 -53.18 39.78
C VAL A 224 14.66 -54.66 39.82
N LEU A 225 14.13 -55.19 38.71
CA LEU A 225 13.89 -56.63 38.51
C LEU A 225 15.15 -57.52 38.58
N LEU A 226 16.33 -56.97 38.30
CA LEU A 226 17.60 -57.69 38.33
C LEU A 226 18.07 -57.95 39.77
N GLU A 227 17.95 -56.95 40.66
CA GLU A 227 18.29 -57.05 42.07
C GLU A 227 17.46 -58.15 42.75
N HIS A 228 16.15 -58.18 42.47
CA HIS A 228 15.26 -59.21 43.00
C HIS A 228 15.59 -60.61 42.46
N ARG A 229 15.93 -60.75 41.17
CA ARG A 229 16.37 -62.04 40.59
C ARG A 229 17.70 -62.52 41.15
N ILE A 230 18.65 -61.62 41.36
CA ILE A 230 19.97 -61.94 41.92
C ILE A 230 19.80 -62.39 43.36
N ASN A 231 19.06 -61.64 44.18
CA ASN A 231 18.78 -62.01 45.58
C ASN A 231 18.03 -63.34 45.68
N ASN A 232 17.05 -63.60 44.81
CA ASN A 232 16.36 -64.90 44.77
C ASN A 232 17.30 -66.06 44.41
N ARG A 233 18.24 -65.85 43.48
CA ARG A 233 19.25 -66.87 43.14
C ARG A 233 20.25 -67.09 44.27
N LEU A 234 20.68 -66.02 44.95
CA LEU A 234 21.59 -66.08 46.09
C LEU A 234 20.96 -66.86 47.26
N ASN A 235 19.70 -66.58 47.56
CA ASN A 235 18.92 -67.33 48.56
C ASN A 235 18.74 -68.81 48.16
N SER A 236 18.49 -69.07 46.87
CA SER A 236 18.41 -70.45 46.36
C SER A 236 19.74 -71.20 46.47
N PHE A 237 20.87 -70.53 46.27
CA PHE A 237 22.20 -71.12 46.47
C PHE A 237 22.48 -71.41 47.94
N GLN A 238 22.11 -70.48 48.85
CA GLN A 238 22.26 -70.70 50.29
C GLN A 238 21.47 -71.92 50.76
N ASN A 239 20.21 -72.05 50.33
CA ASN A 239 19.39 -73.21 50.68
C ASN A 239 20.02 -74.54 50.21
N LYS A 240 20.67 -74.55 49.04
CA LYS A 240 21.38 -75.73 48.53
C LYS A 240 22.62 -76.09 49.35
N ILE A 241 23.32 -75.09 49.90
CA ILE A 241 24.44 -75.31 50.81
C ILE A 241 23.93 -75.93 52.12
N ASP A 242 22.82 -75.42 52.66
CA ASP A 242 22.21 -75.93 53.88
C ASP A 242 21.70 -77.39 53.71
N GLU A 243 21.15 -77.73 52.53
CA GLU A 243 20.77 -79.10 52.17
C GLU A 243 21.97 -80.05 52.11
N LEU A 244 23.10 -79.61 51.54
CA LEU A 244 24.35 -80.37 51.53
C LEU A 244 24.87 -80.61 52.95
N ASP A 245 24.72 -79.64 53.84
CA ASP A 245 25.12 -79.75 55.25
C ASP A 245 24.28 -80.75 56.02
N ALA A 246 22.96 -80.70 55.82
CA ALA A 246 22.06 -81.69 56.37
C ALA A 246 22.39 -83.11 55.86
N GLY A 247 22.65 -83.26 54.56
CA GLY A 247 23.05 -84.53 53.96
C GLY A 247 24.37 -85.08 54.51
N ASN A 248 25.37 -84.22 54.70
CA ASN A 248 26.66 -84.62 55.27
C ASN A 248 26.53 -85.08 56.73
N LYS A 249 25.65 -84.45 57.51
CA LYS A 249 25.33 -84.89 58.88
C LYS A 249 24.70 -86.29 58.89
N VAL A 250 23.74 -86.55 58.00
CA VAL A 250 23.10 -87.87 57.84
C VAL A 250 24.09 -88.96 57.42
N LEU A 251 25.01 -88.64 56.49
CA LEU A 251 26.08 -89.56 56.09
C LEU A 251 27.00 -89.89 57.27
N THR A 252 27.32 -88.92 58.12
CA THR A 252 28.15 -89.10 59.32
C THR A 252 27.45 -89.97 60.37
N GLU A 253 26.14 -89.77 60.58
CA GLU A 253 25.34 -90.61 61.47
C GLU A 253 25.22 -92.05 60.94
N SER A 254 24.93 -92.21 59.65
CA SER A 254 24.84 -93.50 58.94
C SER A 254 26.16 -94.26 58.97
N ALA A 255 27.28 -93.57 58.83
CA ALA A 255 28.62 -94.10 59.00
C ALA A 255 28.86 -94.67 60.40
N SER A 256 28.45 -93.95 61.45
CA SER A 256 28.57 -94.43 62.83
C SER A 256 27.74 -95.70 63.04
N LEU A 257 26.57 -95.77 62.41
CA LEU A 257 25.67 -96.91 62.46
C LEU A 257 26.26 -98.12 61.75
N LEU A 258 26.83 -97.94 60.55
CA LEU A 258 27.54 -99.00 59.82
C LEU A 258 28.76 -99.52 60.60
N GLY A 259 29.45 -98.63 61.32
CA GLY A 259 30.50 -99.02 62.26
C GLY A 259 29.99 -99.89 63.41
N ASN A 260 28.83 -99.54 63.99
CA ASN A 260 28.16 -100.35 65.02
C ASN A 260 27.70 -101.71 64.46
N ILE A 261 27.06 -101.72 63.30
CA ILE A 261 26.58 -102.92 62.62
C ILE A 261 27.75 -103.84 62.28
N SER A 262 28.86 -103.30 61.76
CA SER A 262 30.06 -104.09 61.46
C SER A 262 30.63 -104.74 62.72
N ARG A 263 30.71 -104.00 63.84
CA ARG A 263 31.11 -104.55 65.14
C ARG A 263 30.19 -105.68 65.59
N GLU A 264 28.90 -105.54 65.36
CA GLU A 264 27.91 -106.52 65.79
C GLU A 264 27.81 -107.74 64.88
N MET A 265 27.98 -107.58 63.56
CA MET A 265 28.17 -108.69 62.62
C MET A 265 29.40 -109.51 62.97
N VAL A 266 30.51 -108.86 63.34
CA VAL A 266 31.71 -109.54 63.84
C VAL A 266 31.42 -110.30 65.13
N ARG A 267 30.67 -109.71 66.08
CA ARG A 267 30.22 -110.41 67.30
C ARG A 267 29.37 -111.65 67.00
N ILE A 268 28.39 -111.53 66.09
CA ILE A 268 27.49 -112.63 65.70
C ILE A 268 28.26 -113.74 64.96
N ALA A 269 29.18 -113.37 64.07
CA ALA A 269 30.04 -114.34 63.39
C ALA A 269 30.93 -115.11 64.40
N LEU A 270 31.52 -114.41 65.38
CA LEU A 270 32.28 -114.99 66.48
C LEU A 270 31.43 -115.90 67.39
N SER A 271 30.16 -115.53 67.65
CA SER A 271 29.26 -116.35 68.47
C SER A 271 28.77 -117.60 67.75
N SER A 272 28.56 -117.54 66.43
CA SER A 272 28.18 -118.67 65.59
C SER A 272 29.33 -119.67 65.38
N ALA A 273 30.58 -119.19 65.33
CA ALA A 273 31.78 -120.03 65.21
C ALA A 273 32.05 -120.91 66.44
N LYS A 274 31.53 -120.55 67.64
CA LYS A 274 31.67 -121.34 68.88
C LYS A 274 30.94 -122.68 68.87
N GLY A 275 30.01 -122.91 67.92
CA GLY A 275 29.21 -124.14 67.83
C GLY A 275 29.77 -125.23 66.90
N LYS A 276 30.90 -125.01 66.22
CA LYS A 276 31.52 -125.94 65.26
C LYS A 276 32.98 -126.22 65.66
N GLY A 277 33.46 -127.45 65.50
CA GLY A 277 34.70 -128.00 66.09
C GLY A 277 35.97 -127.11 66.06
N LYS A 278 36.86 -127.35 67.04
CA LYS A 278 37.96 -126.47 67.48
C LYS A 278 38.91 -125.94 66.39
N ASP A 279 39.18 -126.69 65.33
CA ASP A 279 40.21 -126.30 64.35
C ASP A 279 39.69 -125.40 63.21
N ALA A 280 38.40 -125.49 62.83
CA ALA A 280 37.78 -124.58 61.86
C ALA A 280 37.32 -123.24 62.49
N SER A 281 37.15 -123.22 63.82
CA SER A 281 36.65 -122.07 64.57
C SER A 281 37.69 -120.94 64.72
N SER A 282 38.99 -121.29 64.79
CA SER A 282 40.10 -120.33 64.96
C SER A 282 40.37 -119.50 63.69
N ASP A 283 40.47 -120.14 62.52
CA ASP A 283 40.77 -119.45 61.26
C ASP A 283 39.60 -118.60 60.75
N VAL A 284 38.36 -119.09 60.95
CA VAL A 284 37.14 -118.31 60.67
C VAL A 284 37.02 -117.12 61.65
N SER A 285 37.38 -117.31 62.93
CA SER A 285 37.43 -116.23 63.93
C SER A 285 38.42 -115.14 63.55
N GLU A 286 39.66 -115.50 63.18
CA GLU A 286 40.69 -114.51 62.81
C GLU A 286 40.38 -113.84 61.47
N GLY A 287 39.89 -114.61 60.48
CA GLY A 287 39.45 -114.07 59.18
C GLY A 287 38.28 -113.10 59.30
N CYS A 288 37.28 -113.39 60.13
CA CYS A 288 36.18 -112.46 60.41
C CYS A 288 36.65 -111.22 61.19
N ARG A 289 37.64 -111.37 62.08
CA ARG A 289 38.22 -110.25 62.83
C ARG A 289 39.01 -109.31 61.92
N GLU A 290 39.82 -109.86 61.02
CA GLU A 290 40.56 -109.06 60.04
C GLU A 290 39.68 -108.46 58.97
N PHE A 291 38.69 -109.20 58.44
CA PHE A 291 37.70 -108.63 57.52
C PHE A 291 36.92 -107.49 58.19
N GLY A 292 36.53 -107.64 59.46
CA GLY A 292 35.89 -106.60 60.25
C GLY A 292 36.77 -105.35 60.44
N LYS A 293 38.07 -105.53 60.71
CA LYS A 293 39.04 -104.41 60.81
C LYS A 293 39.22 -103.71 59.46
N VAL A 294 39.40 -104.47 58.37
CA VAL A 294 39.56 -103.91 57.02
C VAL A 294 38.31 -103.15 56.61
N LEU A 295 37.12 -103.71 56.83
CA LEU A 295 35.86 -103.06 56.51
C LEU A 295 35.66 -101.77 57.32
N ALA A 296 35.93 -101.81 58.62
CA ALA A 296 35.86 -100.64 59.49
C ALA A 296 36.85 -99.54 59.06
N ASN A 297 38.13 -99.91 58.87
CA ASN A 297 39.18 -98.96 58.49
C ASN A 297 38.94 -98.36 57.10
N THR A 298 38.52 -99.17 56.13
CA THR A 298 38.22 -98.70 54.76
C THR A 298 37.02 -97.77 54.75
N SER A 299 35.95 -98.12 55.49
CA SER A 299 34.78 -97.26 55.64
C SER A 299 35.15 -95.93 56.30
N THR A 300 35.87 -95.96 57.43
CA THR A 300 36.31 -94.74 58.14
C THR A 300 37.24 -93.87 57.28
N ALA A 301 38.16 -94.47 56.51
CA ALA A 301 39.06 -93.73 55.62
C ALA A 301 38.31 -93.09 54.44
N LEU A 302 37.39 -93.83 53.80
CA LEU A 302 36.59 -93.32 52.68
C LEU A 302 35.69 -92.17 53.15
N LEU A 303 35.05 -92.32 54.31
CA LEU A 303 34.22 -91.30 54.93
C LEU A 303 35.01 -90.07 55.36
N GLY A 304 36.19 -90.25 55.95
CA GLY A 304 37.09 -89.15 56.28
C GLY A 304 37.51 -88.36 55.03
N SER A 305 37.84 -89.06 53.94
CA SER A 305 38.17 -88.44 52.65
C SER A 305 36.98 -87.73 52.03
N MET A 306 35.78 -88.31 52.07
CA MET A 306 34.55 -87.68 51.56
C MET A 306 34.18 -86.44 52.36
N ASN A 307 34.24 -86.52 53.69
CA ASN A 307 33.91 -85.41 54.58
C ASN A 307 34.91 -84.24 54.42
N SER A 308 36.20 -84.55 54.24
CA SER A 308 37.22 -83.54 53.94
C SER A 308 36.99 -82.83 52.61
N ARG A 309 36.66 -83.59 51.54
CA ARG A 309 36.34 -83.00 50.22
C ARG A 309 35.04 -82.18 50.25
N LEU A 310 34.01 -82.66 50.94
CA LEU A 310 32.75 -81.92 51.12
C LEU A 310 32.98 -80.62 51.91
N GLY A 311 33.82 -80.66 52.95
CA GLY A 311 34.24 -79.45 53.67
C GLY A 311 34.95 -78.44 52.76
N GLN A 312 35.91 -78.87 51.94
CA GLN A 312 36.59 -77.99 50.99
C GLN A 312 35.64 -77.38 49.94
N ILE A 313 34.69 -78.16 49.42
CA ILE A 313 33.68 -77.68 48.46
C ILE A 313 32.78 -76.63 49.13
N ARG A 314 32.36 -76.87 50.38
CA ARG A 314 31.56 -75.92 51.17
C ARG A 314 32.31 -74.61 51.40
N ASP A 315 33.54 -74.68 51.91
CA ASP A 315 34.32 -73.49 52.24
C ASP A 315 34.59 -72.65 50.98
N SER A 316 34.92 -73.31 49.85
CA SER A 316 35.09 -72.63 48.56
C SER A 316 33.80 -72.02 48.01
N ALA A 317 32.65 -72.71 48.16
CA ALA A 317 31.35 -72.18 47.77
C ALA A 317 30.97 -70.94 48.59
N GLN A 318 31.22 -70.98 49.91
CA GLN A 318 30.92 -69.88 50.82
C GLN A 318 31.84 -68.67 50.58
N GLU A 319 33.12 -68.88 50.30
CA GLU A 319 34.06 -67.83 49.94
C GLU A 319 33.70 -67.15 48.61
N ASN A 320 33.30 -67.94 47.60
CA ASN A 320 32.83 -67.42 46.32
C ASN A 320 31.54 -66.61 46.48
N GLN A 321 30.59 -67.08 47.28
CA GLN A 321 29.35 -66.35 47.59
C GLN A 321 29.64 -65.02 48.29
N LEU A 322 30.54 -65.00 49.27
CA LEU A 322 30.92 -63.78 49.97
C LEU A 322 31.60 -62.78 49.02
N THR A 323 32.46 -63.26 48.12
CA THR A 323 33.17 -62.43 47.14
C THR A 323 32.21 -61.80 46.14
N ILE A 324 31.29 -62.59 45.58
CA ILE A 324 30.24 -62.11 44.66
C ILE A 324 29.36 -61.08 45.36
N THR A 325 28.96 -61.32 46.61
CA THR A 325 28.11 -60.40 47.37
C THR A 325 28.81 -59.05 47.62
N LYS A 326 30.11 -59.06 47.96
CA LYS A 326 30.90 -57.83 48.12
C LYS A 326 31.02 -57.04 46.81
N GLN A 327 31.27 -57.72 45.70
CA GLN A 327 31.36 -57.08 44.39
C GLN A 327 30.02 -56.46 43.96
N ILE A 328 28.90 -57.16 44.16
CA ILE A 328 27.55 -56.64 43.87
C ILE A 328 27.29 -55.38 44.68
N LYS A 329 27.58 -55.39 45.99
CA LYS A 329 27.37 -54.23 46.86
C LYS A 329 28.21 -53.03 46.43
N SER A 330 29.48 -53.26 46.11
CA SER A 330 30.37 -52.19 45.61
C SER A 330 29.88 -51.63 44.28
N LEU A 331 29.33 -52.46 43.40
CA LEU A 331 28.79 -52.03 42.12
C LEU A 331 27.50 -51.21 42.30
N ASP A 332 26.61 -51.66 43.20
CA ASP A 332 25.38 -50.96 43.55
C ASP A 332 25.66 -49.56 44.12
N GLU A 333 26.58 -49.46 45.10
CA GLU A 333 27.00 -48.18 45.67
C GLU A 333 27.58 -47.23 44.59
N SER A 334 28.37 -47.76 43.64
CA SER A 334 28.92 -46.99 42.52
C SER A 334 27.84 -46.51 41.54
N VAL A 335 26.85 -47.34 41.23
CA VAL A 335 25.73 -47.01 40.32
C VAL A 335 24.83 -45.97 40.97
N VAL A 336 24.46 -46.16 42.24
CA VAL A 336 23.66 -45.20 43.02
C VAL A 336 24.35 -43.85 43.09
N SER A 337 25.65 -43.82 43.39
CA SER A 337 26.45 -42.58 43.43
C SER A 337 26.46 -41.87 42.08
N THR A 338 26.74 -42.60 40.99
CA THR A 338 26.79 -42.05 39.63
C THR A 338 25.44 -41.49 39.18
N ASN A 339 24.35 -42.21 39.46
CA ASN A 339 23.00 -41.76 39.15
C ASN A 339 22.60 -40.53 39.98
N THR A 340 22.98 -40.48 41.25
CA THR A 340 22.70 -39.33 42.12
C THR A 340 23.41 -38.07 41.61
N LEU A 341 24.69 -38.19 41.25
CA LEU A 341 25.46 -37.08 40.65
C LEU A 341 24.85 -36.63 39.32
N SER A 342 24.42 -37.57 38.48
CA SER A 342 23.78 -37.27 37.19
C SER A 342 22.44 -36.56 37.37
N LEU A 343 21.61 -37.01 38.32
CA LEU A 343 20.34 -36.37 38.66
C LEU A 343 20.53 -34.96 39.23
N GLN A 344 21.54 -34.77 40.09
CA GLN A 344 21.90 -33.44 40.59
C GLN A 344 22.30 -32.50 39.44
N ALA A 345 23.18 -32.95 38.54
CA ALA A 345 23.59 -32.17 37.38
C ALA A 345 22.40 -31.81 36.45
N LEU A 346 21.50 -32.76 36.19
CA LEU A 346 20.28 -32.52 35.42
C LEU A 346 19.35 -31.49 36.09
N ASN A 347 19.19 -31.58 37.41
CA ASN A 347 18.34 -30.65 38.17
C ASN A 347 18.94 -29.22 38.19
N THR A 348 20.26 -29.10 38.32
CA THR A 348 20.96 -27.80 38.22
C THR A 348 20.86 -27.22 36.80
N SER A 349 20.95 -28.06 35.77
CA SER A 349 20.76 -27.64 34.37
C SER A 349 19.33 -27.17 34.10
N SER A 350 18.32 -27.93 34.58
CA SER A 350 16.90 -27.60 34.43
C SER A 350 16.52 -26.29 35.13
N SER A 351 16.99 -26.10 36.37
CA SER A 351 16.77 -24.84 37.11
C SER A 351 17.45 -23.64 36.45
N SER A 352 18.65 -23.82 35.88
CA SER A 352 19.33 -22.78 35.11
C SER A 352 18.57 -22.41 33.83
N GLN A 353 17.99 -23.39 33.14
CA GLN A 353 17.15 -23.17 31.96
C GLN A 353 15.85 -22.43 32.30
N LEU A 354 15.22 -22.76 33.43
CA LEU A 354 14.01 -22.06 33.89
C LEU A 354 14.29 -20.58 34.21
N ALA A 355 15.44 -20.29 34.83
CA ALA A 355 15.87 -18.91 35.09
C ALA A 355 16.17 -18.14 33.79
N LEU A 356 16.70 -18.81 32.77
CA LEU A 356 16.89 -18.23 31.44
C LEU A 356 15.56 -17.93 30.75
N LEU A 357 14.59 -18.84 30.82
CA LEU A 357 13.23 -18.64 30.30
C LEU A 357 12.53 -17.44 30.96
N GLN A 358 12.63 -17.31 32.28
CA GLN A 358 12.08 -16.15 32.98
C GLN A 358 12.71 -14.83 32.52
N LYS A 359 14.04 -14.80 32.33
CA LYS A 359 14.73 -13.61 31.79
C LYS A 359 14.32 -13.30 30.35
N LEU A 360 14.12 -14.32 29.51
CA LEU A 360 13.64 -14.15 28.14
C LEU A 360 12.23 -13.54 28.11
N ASN A 361 11.31 -14.03 28.93
CA ASN A 361 9.96 -13.47 29.04
C ASN A 361 9.98 -12.02 29.54
N GLN A 362 10.88 -11.69 30.47
CA GLN A 362 11.05 -10.31 30.92
C GLN A 362 11.58 -9.40 29.80
N ILE A 363 12.52 -9.88 28.99
CA ILE A 363 13.03 -9.15 27.82
C ILE A 363 11.90 -8.94 26.80
N GLU A 364 11.11 -9.97 26.51
CA GLU A 364 9.97 -9.88 25.58
C GLU A 364 8.96 -8.83 26.04
N SER A 365 8.58 -8.86 27.31
CA SER A 365 7.70 -7.84 27.89
C SER A 365 8.29 -6.44 27.76
N ASN A 366 9.57 -6.24 28.08
CA ASN A 366 10.23 -4.94 27.96
C ASN A 366 10.29 -4.45 26.50
N VAL A 367 10.52 -5.35 25.53
CA VAL A 367 10.53 -5.03 24.10
C VAL A 367 9.15 -4.58 23.64
N GLN A 368 8.10 -5.27 24.05
CA GLN A 368 6.72 -4.91 23.72
C GLN A 368 6.35 -3.54 24.31
N ASP A 369 6.70 -3.30 25.57
CA ASP A 369 6.45 -2.03 26.27
C ASP A 369 7.17 -0.85 25.59
N ASN A 370 8.41 -1.08 25.14
CA ASN A 370 9.17 -0.09 24.39
C ASN A 370 8.59 0.14 23.00
N HIS A 371 8.10 -0.91 22.33
CA HIS A 371 7.45 -0.80 21.03
C HIS A 371 6.21 0.09 21.09
N GLU A 372 5.35 -0.11 22.09
CA GLU A 372 4.15 0.71 22.29
C GLU A 372 4.49 2.18 22.58
N LYS A 373 5.50 2.44 23.40
CA LYS A 373 5.99 3.79 23.69
C LYS A 373 6.54 4.48 22.44
N ILE A 374 7.34 3.79 21.63
CA ILE A 374 7.89 4.32 20.37
C ILE A 374 6.76 4.66 19.39
N ILE A 375 5.77 3.77 19.24
CA ILE A 375 4.61 4.02 18.38
C ILE A 375 3.83 5.26 18.85
N SER A 376 3.65 5.44 20.16
CA SER A 376 2.96 6.62 20.69
C SER A 376 3.70 7.90 20.32
N VAL A 377 5.02 7.96 20.57
CA VAL A 377 5.85 9.13 20.25
C VAL A 377 5.81 9.43 18.75
N LEU A 378 5.90 8.41 17.91
CA LEU A 378 5.81 8.59 16.45
C LEU A 378 4.44 9.12 16.02
N LYS A 379 3.34 8.63 16.61
CA LYS A 379 1.99 9.15 16.33
C LYS A 379 1.87 10.61 16.73
N ASP A 380 2.39 11.00 17.88
CA ASP A 380 2.37 12.39 18.36
C ASP A 380 3.16 13.31 17.42
N ILE A 381 4.38 12.92 17.04
CA ILE A 381 5.21 13.67 16.07
C ILE A 381 4.48 13.82 14.73
N VAL A 382 3.91 12.74 14.19
CA VAL A 382 3.16 12.77 12.93
C VAL A 382 1.94 13.70 13.04
N SER A 383 1.22 13.65 14.16
CA SER A 383 0.05 14.50 14.40
C SER A 383 0.40 15.98 14.49
N GLU A 384 1.60 16.32 14.98
CA GLU A 384 2.04 17.70 15.12
C GLU A 384 2.63 18.27 13.81
N VAL A 385 3.39 17.45 13.08
CA VAL A 385 4.10 17.86 11.85
C VAL A 385 3.17 17.92 10.65
N ASN A 386 2.27 16.94 10.49
CA ASN A 386 1.38 16.85 9.32
C ASN A 386 0.50 18.10 9.08
N PRO A 387 -0.21 18.67 10.08
CA PRO A 387 -1.02 19.86 9.87
C PRO A 387 -0.17 21.10 9.61
N LYS A 388 1.00 21.25 10.27
CA LYS A 388 1.91 22.39 10.05
C LYS A 388 2.45 22.41 8.61
N VAL A 389 2.86 21.26 8.08
CA VAL A 389 3.34 21.13 6.70
C VAL A 389 2.20 21.35 5.69
N THR A 390 1.03 20.74 5.91
CA THR A 390 -0.12 20.85 5.01
C THR A 390 -0.65 22.29 4.94
N THR A 391 -0.73 22.99 6.07
CA THR A 391 -1.26 24.36 6.12
C THR A 391 -0.30 25.36 5.46
N ASN A 392 1.01 25.20 5.65
CA ASN A 392 2.02 26.06 5.03
C ASN A 392 2.14 25.83 3.52
N LEU A 393 2.03 24.58 3.05
CA LEU A 393 2.05 24.30 1.61
C LEU A 393 0.76 24.77 0.92
N HIS A 394 -0.40 24.58 1.54
CA HIS A 394 -1.68 25.02 0.97
C HIS A 394 -1.76 26.55 0.83
N SER A 395 -1.26 27.31 1.81
CA SER A 395 -1.22 28.78 1.71
C SER A 395 -0.27 29.27 0.61
N ILE A 396 0.93 28.70 0.53
CA ILE A 396 1.91 29.00 -0.52
C ILE A 396 1.35 28.63 -1.90
N MET A 397 0.71 27.46 -2.03
CA MET A 397 0.09 27.02 -3.27
C MET A 397 -1.08 27.93 -3.71
N ILE A 398 -1.93 28.39 -2.79
CA ILE A 398 -2.99 29.35 -3.13
C ILE A 398 -2.42 30.64 -3.71
N ASP A 399 -1.38 31.21 -3.09
CA ASP A 399 -0.79 32.46 -3.56
C ASP A 399 -0.04 32.28 -4.90
N ILE A 400 0.50 31.09 -5.18
CA ILE A 400 1.11 30.75 -6.49
C ILE A 400 0.05 30.57 -7.59
N PHE A 401 -1.07 29.90 -7.30
CA PHE A 401 -2.09 29.56 -8.30
C PHE A 401 -3.20 30.61 -8.46
N ARG A 402 -3.34 31.54 -7.51
CA ARG A 402 -4.28 32.68 -7.58
C ARG A 402 -3.59 33.96 -7.12
N PRO A 403 -2.66 34.50 -7.93
CA PRO A 403 -2.05 35.78 -7.61
C PRO A 403 -3.12 36.85 -7.43
N LYS A 404 -3.00 37.60 -6.33
CA LYS A 404 -3.93 38.68 -5.96
C LYS A 404 -3.54 40.03 -6.59
N VAL A 405 -2.29 40.13 -7.05
CA VAL A 405 -1.69 41.34 -7.62
C VAL A 405 -0.80 40.95 -8.80
N CYS A 406 -0.70 41.83 -9.79
CA CYS A 406 0.22 41.70 -10.92
C CYS A 406 1.50 42.47 -10.64
N GLU A 407 2.60 41.77 -10.37
CA GLU A 407 3.89 42.38 -10.00
C GLU A 407 5.06 41.73 -10.75
N LYS A 408 6.17 42.47 -10.83
CA LYS A 408 7.39 42.00 -11.48
C LYS A 408 7.99 40.82 -10.69
N GLY A 409 8.49 39.81 -11.40
CA GLY A 409 9.02 38.60 -10.77
C GLY A 409 7.96 37.59 -10.30
N MET A 410 6.68 37.80 -10.65
CA MET A 410 5.63 36.82 -10.38
C MET A 410 5.91 35.50 -11.10
N VAL A 411 6.07 34.42 -10.33
CA VAL A 411 6.29 33.07 -10.88
C VAL A 411 4.93 32.42 -11.16
N SER A 412 4.53 32.37 -12.42
CA SER A 412 3.38 31.56 -12.83
C SER A 412 3.84 30.17 -13.26
N VAL A 413 3.63 29.16 -12.41
CA VAL A 413 3.96 27.75 -12.68
C VAL A 413 3.23 27.22 -13.93
N LEU A 414 2.13 27.86 -14.33
CA LEU A 414 1.32 27.48 -15.49
C LEU A 414 1.76 28.18 -16.81
N SER A 415 2.75 29.07 -16.77
CA SER A 415 3.05 29.98 -17.89
C SER A 415 4.04 29.45 -18.92
N GLN A 416 4.55 28.22 -18.77
CA GLN A 416 5.29 27.57 -19.85
C GLN A 416 4.32 27.01 -20.90
N GLY A 417 3.62 27.91 -21.62
CA GLY A 417 2.99 27.59 -22.90
C GLY A 417 1.47 27.67 -23.01
N SER A 418 0.71 28.03 -21.97
CA SER A 418 -0.75 28.23 -22.10
C SER A 418 -1.11 29.72 -22.07
N PHE A 419 -1.41 30.29 -23.24
CA PHE A 419 -2.37 31.39 -23.33
C PHE A 419 -3.73 30.84 -22.86
N PRO A 420 -4.55 31.61 -22.11
CA PRO A 420 -4.42 33.02 -21.72
C PRO A 420 -3.63 33.25 -20.43
N TYR A 421 -3.03 34.44 -20.27
CA TYR A 421 -2.37 34.86 -19.02
C TYR A 421 -3.30 34.70 -17.79
N PRO A 422 -2.77 34.60 -16.54
CA PRO A 422 -3.63 34.55 -15.36
C PRO A 422 -4.53 35.79 -15.25
N VAL A 423 -5.81 35.55 -14.99
CA VAL A 423 -6.78 36.60 -14.65
C VAL A 423 -6.70 36.89 -13.16
N ILE A 424 -6.40 38.13 -12.80
CA ILE A 424 -6.40 38.61 -11.42
C ILE A 424 -7.80 39.10 -11.07
N TYR A 425 -8.38 38.54 -10.01
CA TYR A 425 -9.63 39.01 -9.42
C TYR A 425 -9.30 39.79 -8.14
N PRO A 426 -9.15 41.12 -8.22
CA PRO A 426 -8.86 41.90 -7.03
C PRO A 426 -9.99 41.78 -6.01
N SER A 427 -9.63 41.76 -4.71
CA SER A 427 -10.60 41.65 -3.62
C SER A 427 -11.53 42.86 -3.57
N SER A 428 -12.64 42.77 -2.85
CA SER A 428 -13.58 43.90 -2.66
C SER A 428 -12.92 45.13 -1.98
N GLN A 429 -11.79 44.92 -1.31
CA GLN A 429 -10.93 45.93 -0.68
C GLN A 429 -9.71 46.30 -1.54
N GLY A 430 -9.56 45.69 -2.72
CA GLY A 430 -8.48 45.95 -3.65
C GLY A 430 -8.59 47.32 -4.31
N ILE A 431 -7.45 47.83 -4.80
CA ILE A 431 -7.34 49.13 -5.47
C ILE A 431 -8.25 49.19 -6.71
N PHE A 432 -8.43 48.05 -7.38
CA PHE A 432 -9.28 47.89 -8.56
C PHE A 432 -10.43 46.93 -8.24
N ARG A 433 -11.60 47.13 -8.85
CA ARG A 433 -12.82 46.32 -8.62
C ARG A 433 -13.26 45.52 -9.84
N PHE A 434 -12.36 45.33 -10.80
CA PHE A 434 -12.61 44.63 -12.05
C PHE A 434 -11.49 43.62 -12.31
N PRO A 435 -11.79 42.48 -12.97
CA PRO A 435 -10.77 41.51 -13.35
C PRO A 435 -9.86 42.05 -14.46
N TYR A 436 -8.60 41.64 -14.46
CA TYR A 436 -7.63 42.01 -15.49
C TYR A 436 -6.61 40.89 -15.72
N LEU A 437 -6.02 40.82 -16.92
CA LEU A 437 -4.95 39.87 -17.24
C LEU A 437 -3.60 40.38 -16.74
N CYS A 438 -2.79 39.46 -16.21
CA CYS A 438 -1.42 39.73 -15.82
C CYS A 438 -0.43 38.88 -16.62
N ASP A 439 0.40 39.50 -17.45
CA ASP A 439 1.52 38.84 -18.12
C ASP A 439 2.71 38.73 -17.14
N PRO A 440 3.08 37.49 -16.72
CA PRO A 440 4.15 37.27 -15.76
C PRO A 440 5.53 37.09 -16.42
N VAL A 441 5.61 37.06 -17.75
CA VAL A 441 6.80 36.56 -18.46
C VAL A 441 7.54 37.69 -19.18
N THR A 442 6.81 38.51 -19.95
CA THR A 442 7.45 39.52 -20.81
C THR A 442 8.23 40.52 -19.99
N ASP A 443 9.51 40.74 -20.30
CA ASP A 443 10.38 41.71 -19.59
C ASP A 443 10.32 41.56 -18.05
N ALA A 444 10.42 40.31 -17.56
CA ALA A 444 10.30 39.93 -16.14
C ALA A 444 8.91 40.13 -15.49
N GLY A 445 7.87 40.30 -16.31
CA GLY A 445 6.47 40.24 -15.89
C GLY A 445 5.96 41.49 -15.17
N GLY A 446 4.79 41.34 -14.55
CA GLY A 446 4.09 42.42 -13.84
C GLY A 446 3.30 43.33 -14.77
N TRP A 447 2.95 42.86 -15.96
CA TRP A 447 2.25 43.67 -16.95
C TRP A 447 0.74 43.42 -16.91
N ILE A 448 -0.02 44.48 -16.66
CA ILE A 448 -1.48 44.50 -16.76
C ILE A 448 -1.85 44.72 -18.23
N VAL A 449 -2.49 43.74 -18.86
CA VAL A 449 -2.93 43.88 -20.26
C VAL A 449 -4.20 44.72 -20.31
N ILE A 450 -4.18 45.81 -21.09
CA ILE A 450 -5.29 46.77 -21.22
C ILE A 450 -6.00 46.67 -22.57
N GLN A 451 -5.34 46.08 -23.57
CA GLN A 451 -5.91 45.83 -24.89
C GLN A 451 -5.24 44.59 -25.47
N ARG A 452 -6.01 43.75 -26.16
CA ARG A 452 -5.49 42.59 -26.88
C ARG A 452 -6.26 42.38 -28.19
N ARG A 453 -5.55 42.09 -29.27
CA ARG A 453 -6.06 41.67 -30.58
C ARG A 453 -5.26 40.46 -31.09
N THR A 454 -5.93 39.33 -31.27
CA THR A 454 -5.34 38.04 -31.68
C THR A 454 -6.19 37.30 -32.71
N THR A 455 -7.53 37.41 -32.64
CA THR A 455 -8.44 36.60 -33.46
C THR A 455 -9.37 37.42 -34.35
N GLY A 456 -9.69 38.65 -33.95
CA GLY A 456 -10.73 39.45 -34.61
C GLY A 456 -12.16 39.04 -34.24
N SER A 457 -12.34 38.26 -33.17
CA SER A 457 -13.66 37.78 -32.71
C SER A 457 -14.55 38.90 -32.15
N VAL A 458 -13.94 40.01 -31.74
CA VAL A 458 -14.62 41.16 -31.14
C VAL A 458 -14.53 42.36 -32.07
N ASP A 459 -15.67 43.00 -32.30
CA ASP A 459 -15.76 44.26 -33.04
C ASP A 459 -15.31 45.44 -32.17
N PHE A 460 -14.37 46.23 -32.67
CA PHE A 460 -13.81 47.42 -32.00
C PHE A 460 -14.38 48.74 -32.56
N HIS A 461 -15.24 48.70 -33.58
CA HIS A 461 -15.95 49.90 -34.04
C HIS A 461 -17.14 50.21 -33.12
N ARG A 462 -16.81 50.62 -31.89
CA ARG A 462 -17.75 50.79 -30.77
C ARG A 462 -17.94 52.25 -30.38
N ASN A 463 -19.05 52.51 -29.69
CA ASN A 463 -19.44 53.84 -29.25
C ASN A 463 -18.65 54.27 -28.00
N TRP A 464 -18.83 55.53 -27.57
CA TRP A 464 -18.16 56.09 -26.38
C TRP A 464 -18.45 55.28 -25.12
N ALA A 465 -19.70 54.86 -24.92
CA ALA A 465 -20.13 54.15 -23.71
C ALA A 465 -19.46 52.78 -23.57
N ASP A 466 -19.30 52.06 -24.67
CA ASP A 466 -18.60 50.78 -24.74
C ASP A 466 -17.10 50.96 -24.45
N TYR A 467 -16.44 51.94 -25.09
CA TYR A 467 -15.03 52.25 -24.80
C TYR A 467 -14.80 52.73 -23.38
N ARG A 468 -15.77 53.44 -22.80
CA ARG A 468 -15.76 53.86 -21.39
C ARG A 468 -15.82 52.66 -20.43
N ALA A 469 -16.73 51.72 -20.67
CA ALA A 469 -16.96 50.56 -19.80
C ALA A 469 -15.95 49.43 -20.00
N GLY A 470 -15.47 49.24 -21.23
CA GLY A 470 -14.70 48.07 -21.64
C GLY A 470 -15.59 47.02 -22.31
N PHE A 471 -15.00 46.19 -23.18
CA PHE A 471 -15.70 45.17 -23.95
C PHE A 471 -14.75 44.05 -24.38
N GLY A 472 -15.33 42.92 -24.80
CA GLY A 472 -14.59 41.71 -25.20
C GLY A 472 -14.36 40.73 -24.04
N TYR A 473 -13.45 39.78 -24.25
CA TYR A 473 -13.18 38.70 -23.30
C TYR A 473 -11.68 38.63 -22.97
N LEU A 474 -11.34 38.48 -21.69
CA LEU A 474 -9.94 38.46 -21.23
C LEU A 474 -9.15 37.25 -21.78
N ASP A 475 -9.81 36.20 -22.24
CA ASP A 475 -9.18 35.05 -22.89
C ASP A 475 -9.07 35.20 -24.43
N ASP A 476 -9.46 36.35 -24.98
CA ASP A 476 -9.50 36.64 -26.42
C ASP A 476 -9.24 38.15 -26.71
N ASP A 477 -9.85 38.72 -27.74
CA ASP A 477 -9.83 40.14 -28.05
C ASP A 477 -10.62 40.97 -27.02
N PHE A 478 -10.02 42.04 -26.49
CA PHE A 478 -10.71 42.95 -25.57
C PHE A 478 -10.11 44.35 -25.47
N TRP A 479 -10.93 45.28 -24.97
CA TRP A 479 -10.54 46.60 -24.46
C TRP A 479 -10.94 46.69 -22.99
N LEU A 480 -9.99 46.98 -22.10
CA LEU A 480 -10.25 46.97 -20.65
C LEU A 480 -11.26 48.04 -20.21
N GLY A 481 -11.40 49.12 -20.98
CA GLY A 481 -12.29 50.23 -20.68
C GLY A 481 -11.55 51.47 -20.18
N ASN A 482 -11.90 52.64 -20.70
CA ASN A 482 -11.21 53.90 -20.40
C ASN A 482 -11.30 54.26 -18.92
N ASN A 483 -12.43 53.99 -18.26
CA ASN A 483 -12.57 54.18 -16.81
C ASN A 483 -11.61 53.29 -16.02
N ASN A 484 -11.44 52.04 -16.44
CA ASN A 484 -10.57 51.07 -15.79
C ASN A 484 -9.09 51.43 -16.00
N ILE A 485 -8.72 51.82 -17.22
CA ILE A 485 -7.35 52.28 -17.56
C ILE A 485 -7.00 53.56 -16.79
N HIS A 486 -7.91 54.53 -16.73
CA HIS A 486 -7.74 55.73 -15.92
C HIS A 486 -7.59 55.37 -14.43
N ALA A 487 -8.46 54.50 -13.90
CA ALA A 487 -8.41 54.08 -12.50
C ALA A 487 -7.06 53.44 -12.15
N ILE A 488 -6.47 52.65 -13.05
CA ILE A 488 -5.12 52.09 -12.86
C ILE A 488 -4.07 53.20 -12.87
N THR A 489 -4.02 53.98 -13.95
CA THR A 489 -2.95 54.98 -14.18
C THR A 489 -2.99 56.16 -13.21
N ARG A 490 -4.10 56.42 -12.51
CA ARG A 490 -4.19 57.42 -11.44
C ARG A 490 -3.47 57.01 -10.15
N THR A 491 -3.18 55.72 -9.96
CA THR A 491 -2.60 55.20 -8.70
C THR A 491 -1.06 55.29 -8.62
N GLY A 492 -0.41 55.81 -9.66
CA GLY A 492 1.03 56.00 -9.69
C GLY A 492 1.55 56.21 -11.11
N THR A 493 2.86 56.11 -11.26
CA THR A 493 3.51 56.15 -12.58
C THR A 493 3.47 54.77 -13.21
N TYR A 494 3.00 54.69 -14.45
CA TYR A 494 2.98 53.45 -15.23
C TYR A 494 3.79 53.64 -16.51
N GLU A 495 4.48 52.59 -16.94
CA GLU A 495 5.06 52.47 -18.29
C GLU A 495 4.10 51.68 -19.19
N LEU A 496 4.18 51.94 -20.50
CA LEU A 496 3.41 51.22 -21.52
C LEU A 496 4.36 50.39 -22.37
N ARG A 497 3.97 49.14 -22.63
CA ARG A 497 4.55 48.28 -23.66
C ARG A 497 3.47 47.89 -24.66
N VAL A 498 3.80 47.96 -25.94
CA VAL A 498 2.98 47.50 -27.05
C VAL A 498 3.74 46.38 -27.75
N ASP A 499 3.20 45.18 -27.75
CA ASP A 499 3.75 44.02 -28.47
C ASP A 499 2.98 43.82 -29.77
N LEU A 500 3.70 43.66 -30.88
CA LEU A 500 3.15 43.57 -32.23
C LEU A 500 3.71 42.35 -32.96
N ARG A 501 2.89 41.72 -33.79
CA ARG A 501 3.34 40.71 -34.76
C ARG A 501 2.73 40.95 -36.12
N TYR A 502 3.54 40.87 -37.16
CA TYR A 502 3.12 41.04 -38.54
C TYR A 502 3.94 40.15 -39.46
N LYS A 503 3.29 39.31 -40.27
CA LYS A 503 3.92 38.40 -41.23
C LYS A 503 5.08 37.60 -40.62
N GLY A 504 4.88 37.09 -39.41
CA GLY A 504 5.86 36.30 -38.65
C GLY A 504 6.99 37.08 -37.98
N LYS A 505 7.08 38.41 -38.18
CA LYS A 505 8.00 39.29 -37.46
C LYS A 505 7.35 39.82 -36.20
N SER A 506 8.10 39.92 -35.11
CA SER A 506 7.65 40.54 -33.86
C SER A 506 8.44 41.80 -33.57
N ALA A 507 7.78 42.82 -33.06
CA ALA A 507 8.40 44.05 -32.60
C ALA A 507 7.66 44.59 -31.37
N PHE A 508 8.30 45.51 -30.65
CA PHE A 508 7.65 46.18 -29.52
C PHE A 508 7.94 47.67 -29.50
N ALA A 509 7.02 48.42 -28.92
CA ALA A 509 7.20 49.81 -28.53
C ALA A 509 7.05 49.94 -27.01
N HIS A 510 7.88 50.77 -26.40
CA HIS A 510 7.89 51.04 -24.98
C HIS A 510 7.85 52.56 -24.76
N TYR A 511 7.06 53.00 -23.79
CA TYR A 511 6.99 54.39 -23.37
C TYR A 511 7.18 54.45 -21.85
N SER A 512 8.16 55.24 -21.40
CA SER A 512 8.55 55.33 -19.98
C SER A 512 7.47 55.87 -19.04
N LYS A 513 6.43 56.49 -19.61
CA LYS A 513 5.24 56.95 -18.91
C LYS A 513 4.01 56.72 -19.76
N PHE A 514 2.91 56.34 -19.12
CA PHE A 514 1.59 56.20 -19.70
C PHE A 514 0.53 56.57 -18.66
N SER A 515 -0.35 57.49 -19.02
CA SER A 515 -1.55 57.77 -18.24
C SER A 515 -2.67 58.26 -19.13
N VAL A 516 -3.90 57.99 -18.72
CA VAL A 516 -5.12 58.45 -19.37
C VAL A 516 -5.87 59.32 -18.36
N SER A 517 -6.32 60.51 -18.75
CA SER A 517 -7.12 61.35 -17.85
C SER A 517 -8.48 60.72 -17.55
N ASP A 518 -9.26 61.33 -16.66
CA ASP A 518 -10.64 60.93 -16.45
C ASP A 518 -11.53 61.31 -17.64
N GLU A 519 -12.83 61.02 -17.53
CA GLU A 519 -13.83 61.34 -18.55
C GLU A 519 -14.01 62.86 -18.73
N MET A 520 -13.84 63.67 -17.67
CA MET A 520 -13.89 65.13 -17.77
C MET A 520 -12.71 65.68 -18.57
N GLY A 521 -11.52 65.07 -18.43
CA GLY A 521 -10.38 65.29 -19.31
C GLY A 521 -10.46 64.56 -20.65
N ILE A 522 -11.61 63.97 -20.99
CA ILE A 522 -11.89 63.30 -22.27
C ILE A 522 -10.88 62.17 -22.56
N TYR A 523 -10.46 61.48 -21.50
CA TYR A 523 -9.47 60.40 -21.55
C TYR A 523 -8.19 60.78 -22.31
N THR A 524 -7.69 62.01 -22.17
CA THR A 524 -6.48 62.50 -22.85
C THR A 524 -5.27 61.62 -22.54
N LEU A 525 -4.55 61.20 -23.59
CA LEU A 525 -3.34 60.39 -23.48
C LEU A 525 -2.13 61.23 -23.04
N ARG A 526 -1.31 60.70 -22.13
CA ARG A 526 0.01 61.25 -21.81
C ARG A 526 1.07 60.14 -21.90
N LEU A 527 2.10 60.38 -22.69
CA LEU A 527 3.22 59.48 -22.90
C LEU A 527 4.55 60.06 -22.42
N GLY A 528 5.47 59.17 -22.05
CA GLY A 528 6.88 59.45 -21.78
C GLY A 528 7.76 59.25 -23.01
N THR A 529 9.05 59.05 -22.75
CA THR A 529 10.06 58.80 -23.79
C THR A 529 9.86 57.43 -24.42
N TYR A 530 9.94 57.38 -25.75
CA TYR A 530 9.88 56.16 -26.54
C TYR A 530 11.20 55.36 -26.49
N SER A 531 11.08 54.03 -26.49
CA SER A 531 12.13 53.09 -26.87
C SER A 531 11.51 51.84 -27.51
N GLY A 532 12.27 51.04 -28.25
CA GLY A 532 11.78 49.79 -28.82
C GLY A 532 12.20 49.55 -30.26
N THR A 533 11.64 48.52 -30.87
CA THR A 533 11.98 48.04 -32.22
C THR A 533 10.87 48.23 -33.25
N ALA A 534 9.66 48.63 -32.83
CA ALA A 534 8.50 48.79 -33.71
C ALA A 534 8.42 50.16 -34.42
N GLY A 535 9.38 51.06 -34.20
CA GLY A 535 9.25 52.47 -34.55
C GLY A 535 8.24 53.21 -33.65
N ASP A 536 8.37 54.53 -33.56
CA ASP A 536 7.49 55.37 -32.74
C ASP A 536 6.28 55.84 -33.55
N SER A 537 5.16 55.15 -33.36
CA SER A 537 3.88 55.49 -34.00
C SER A 537 2.82 55.97 -33.02
N LEU A 538 3.14 56.14 -31.73
CA LEU A 538 2.18 56.62 -30.73
C LEU A 538 2.49 58.03 -30.22
N SER A 539 3.71 58.55 -30.37
CA SER A 539 4.05 59.90 -29.92
C SER A 539 3.22 61.00 -30.60
N LEU A 540 2.76 60.81 -31.85
CA LEU A 540 1.84 61.72 -32.53
C LEU A 540 0.46 61.83 -31.85
N HIS A 541 0.09 60.79 -31.10
CA HIS A 541 -1.15 60.70 -30.33
C HIS A 541 -1.02 61.29 -28.91
N ASN A 542 0.20 61.67 -28.50
CA ASN A 542 0.43 62.24 -27.18
C ASN A 542 -0.33 63.56 -27.00
N ASN A 543 -0.99 63.74 -25.84
CA ASN A 543 -1.84 64.88 -25.51
C ASN A 543 -3.11 65.01 -26.35
N ARG A 544 -3.53 63.97 -27.09
CA ARG A 544 -4.80 63.94 -27.82
C ARG A 544 -5.91 63.37 -26.94
N ALA A 545 -7.12 63.89 -27.14
CA ALA A 545 -8.34 63.36 -26.53
C ALA A 545 -8.75 62.06 -27.23
N PHE A 546 -9.50 61.21 -26.53
CA PHE A 546 -10.04 60.00 -27.11
C PHE A 546 -11.27 60.33 -27.97
N SER A 547 -11.42 59.69 -29.13
CA SER A 547 -12.61 59.84 -30.00
C SER A 547 -13.20 58.49 -30.37
N THR A 548 -14.51 58.46 -30.54
CA THR A 548 -15.30 57.33 -31.06
C THR A 548 -16.21 57.84 -32.18
N PHE A 549 -16.82 56.96 -32.97
CA PHE A 549 -17.64 57.37 -34.11
C PHE A 549 -18.82 58.29 -33.70
N ASP A 550 -19.29 58.19 -32.46
CA ASP A 550 -20.38 58.98 -31.87
C ASP A 550 -19.89 60.17 -31.02
N LYS A 551 -18.57 60.32 -30.81
CA LYS A 551 -17.98 61.42 -30.05
C LYS A 551 -16.64 61.84 -30.64
N ASP A 552 -16.70 62.84 -31.49
CA ASP A 552 -15.55 63.43 -32.17
C ASP A 552 -14.84 64.45 -31.26
N ASN A 553 -13.63 64.09 -30.81
CA ASN A 553 -12.72 64.96 -30.07
C ASN A 553 -11.34 65.04 -30.74
N ASP A 554 -11.27 64.71 -32.03
CA ASP A 554 -10.00 64.67 -32.77
C ASP A 554 -9.63 66.05 -33.36
N GLY A 555 -8.46 66.12 -33.97
CA GLY A 555 -7.93 67.35 -34.56
C GLY A 555 -8.27 67.53 -36.04
N SER A 556 -8.98 66.59 -36.64
CA SER A 556 -9.30 66.60 -38.07
C SER A 556 -10.58 67.39 -38.36
N ARG A 557 -10.85 67.62 -39.65
CA ARG A 557 -12.13 68.17 -40.13
C ARG A 557 -13.20 67.10 -40.33
N ALA A 558 -12.79 65.84 -40.39
CA ALA A 558 -13.66 64.69 -40.52
C ALA A 558 -13.51 63.81 -39.28
N ASN A 559 -14.54 63.04 -38.94
CA ASN A 559 -14.46 62.14 -37.78
C ASN A 559 -13.50 60.97 -38.08
N CYS A 560 -12.30 61.03 -37.52
CA CYS A 560 -11.27 60.01 -37.72
C CYS A 560 -11.74 58.66 -37.18
N ALA A 561 -12.43 58.63 -36.04
CA ALA A 561 -12.92 57.39 -35.44
C ALA A 561 -13.94 56.67 -36.32
N ASP A 562 -14.79 57.41 -37.04
CA ASP A 562 -15.68 56.82 -38.04
C ASP A 562 -14.89 56.29 -39.24
N TYR A 563 -13.96 57.06 -39.81
CA TYR A 563 -13.22 56.62 -40.98
C TYR A 563 -12.28 55.43 -40.71
N HIS A 564 -11.54 55.48 -39.60
CA HIS A 564 -10.50 54.50 -39.21
C HIS A 564 -11.04 53.32 -38.40
N LYS A 565 -12.36 53.26 -38.17
CA LYS A 565 -13.09 52.10 -37.63
C LYS A 565 -12.63 51.61 -36.25
N GLY A 566 -12.31 52.54 -35.36
CA GLY A 566 -11.91 52.26 -33.98
C GLY A 566 -12.02 53.47 -33.07
N GLY A 567 -12.01 53.24 -31.76
CA GLY A 567 -11.88 54.30 -30.76
C GLY A 567 -10.41 54.49 -30.40
N TRP A 568 -9.90 55.71 -30.51
CA TRP A 568 -8.47 56.00 -30.33
C TRP A 568 -8.21 57.46 -29.97
N TRP A 569 -6.96 57.76 -29.62
CA TRP A 569 -6.47 59.13 -29.39
C TRP A 569 -6.07 59.81 -30.70
N PHE A 570 -7.04 60.05 -31.59
CA PHE A 570 -6.76 60.56 -32.93
C PHE A 570 -6.17 61.98 -32.92
N GLY A 571 -5.15 62.19 -33.75
CA GLY A 571 -4.57 63.49 -34.09
C GLY A 571 -5.25 64.07 -35.32
N ASP A 572 -4.65 63.89 -36.50
CA ASP A 572 -5.24 64.20 -37.81
C ASP A 572 -4.63 63.27 -38.88
N CYS A 573 -4.99 61.99 -38.98
CA CYS A 573 -5.85 61.23 -38.06
C CYS A 573 -5.00 60.31 -37.16
N ASP A 574 -4.20 59.42 -37.72
CA ASP A 574 -3.35 58.53 -36.93
C ASP A 574 -2.05 58.13 -37.62
N SER A 575 -1.08 57.73 -36.77
CA SER A 575 0.10 56.96 -37.16
C SER A 575 0.05 55.54 -36.61
N ALA A 576 -0.84 55.27 -35.65
CA ALA A 576 -1.19 53.95 -35.16
C ALA A 576 -2.67 53.92 -34.79
N ASN A 577 -3.34 52.81 -35.09
CA ASN A 577 -4.68 52.53 -34.61
C ASN A 577 -4.82 51.03 -34.33
N LEU A 578 -4.49 50.62 -33.10
CA LEU A 578 -4.59 49.21 -32.70
C LEU A 578 -6.04 48.76 -32.46
N ASN A 579 -6.98 49.70 -32.48
CA ASN A 579 -8.40 49.47 -32.29
C ASN A 579 -9.17 49.49 -33.61
N GLY A 580 -8.47 49.55 -34.75
CA GLY A 580 -9.10 49.43 -36.05
C GLY A 580 -9.72 48.05 -36.31
N LYS A 581 -10.34 47.92 -37.47
CA LYS A 581 -10.95 46.69 -37.96
C LYS A 581 -9.90 45.59 -38.12
N TRP A 582 -10.17 44.43 -37.54
CA TRP A 582 -9.28 43.27 -37.70
C TRP A 582 -9.19 42.86 -39.18
N ASN A 583 -7.97 42.68 -39.70
CA ASN A 583 -7.71 42.45 -41.12
C ASN A 583 -8.41 43.50 -42.02
N GLY A 584 -8.52 44.74 -41.53
CA GLY A 584 -9.08 45.85 -42.28
C GLY A 584 -8.17 46.28 -43.44
N PRO A 585 -8.71 47.05 -44.39
CA PRO A 585 -7.91 47.71 -45.41
C PRO A 585 -7.07 48.85 -44.81
N LYS A 586 -6.19 49.45 -45.63
CA LYS A 586 -5.34 50.58 -45.23
C LYS A 586 -6.15 51.66 -44.54
N ASN A 587 -5.60 52.24 -43.50
CA ASN A 587 -6.19 53.25 -42.62
C ASN A 587 -7.38 52.73 -41.80
N GLN A 588 -7.86 51.51 -42.01
CA GLN A 588 -8.97 50.96 -41.22
C GLN A 588 -8.55 49.74 -40.41
N GLY A 589 -7.35 49.20 -40.65
CA GLY A 589 -6.84 48.01 -40.00
C GLY A 589 -6.30 48.23 -38.60
N VAL A 590 -5.76 47.17 -38.00
CA VAL A 590 -4.96 47.25 -36.78
C VAL A 590 -3.56 47.73 -37.16
N GLU A 591 -3.30 49.03 -37.10
CA GLU A 591 -2.13 49.62 -37.77
C GLU A 591 -1.08 50.18 -36.82
N TRP A 592 0.19 50.04 -37.24
CA TRP A 592 1.35 50.65 -36.62
C TRP A 592 2.37 51.05 -37.70
N SER A 593 2.37 52.33 -38.09
CA SER A 593 3.12 52.83 -39.26
C SER A 593 4.63 52.56 -39.22
N GLY A 594 5.23 52.53 -38.03
CA GLY A 594 6.67 52.27 -37.85
C GLY A 594 7.08 50.81 -38.06
N PHE A 595 6.11 49.90 -38.16
CA PHE A 595 6.34 48.46 -38.23
C PHE A 595 5.71 47.80 -39.47
N VAL A 596 4.59 48.34 -39.94
CA VAL A 596 3.83 47.79 -41.07
C VAL A 596 4.16 48.55 -42.36
N GLU A 597 4.94 47.91 -43.24
CA GLU A 597 5.34 48.46 -44.55
C GLU A 597 4.19 48.38 -45.59
N GLY A 598 3.24 49.30 -45.52
CA GLY A 598 2.27 49.53 -46.61
C GLY A 598 1.11 48.54 -46.76
N GLU A 599 0.95 47.53 -45.89
CA GLU A 599 -0.15 46.55 -45.93
C GLU A 599 -0.67 46.10 -44.56
N LEU A 600 -1.95 45.76 -44.41
CA LEU A 600 -3.07 46.66 -44.10
C LEU A 600 -3.54 46.45 -42.64
N SER A 601 -2.84 45.64 -41.82
CA SER A 601 -3.17 45.32 -40.42
C SER A 601 -2.10 44.39 -39.83
N VAL A 602 -1.79 44.48 -38.53
CA VAL A 602 -0.99 43.49 -37.80
C VAL A 602 -1.80 42.21 -37.52
N ASP A 603 -1.12 41.08 -37.32
CA ASP A 603 -1.70 39.77 -37.00
C ASP A 603 -1.78 39.51 -35.48
N PHE A 604 -1.24 40.42 -34.67
CA PHE A 604 -1.29 40.44 -33.22
C PHE A 604 -0.97 41.84 -32.72
N SER A 605 -1.75 42.33 -31.76
CA SER A 605 -1.37 43.50 -30.96
C SER A 605 -1.76 43.31 -29.50
N GLU A 606 -0.92 43.78 -28.59
CA GLU A 606 -1.23 43.79 -27.17
C GLU A 606 -0.67 45.06 -26.53
N MET A 607 -1.52 45.83 -25.86
CA MET A 607 -1.09 46.95 -25.02
C MET A 607 -1.12 46.52 -23.56
N LYS A 608 -0.01 46.74 -22.85
CA LYS A 608 0.13 46.35 -21.46
C LYS A 608 0.88 47.41 -20.66
N ILE A 609 0.48 47.62 -19.42
CA ILE A 609 1.05 48.64 -18.54
C ILE A 609 1.59 48.04 -17.26
N ARG A 610 2.68 48.60 -16.75
CA ARG A 610 3.31 48.16 -15.50
C ARG A 610 3.64 49.36 -14.64
N LYS A 611 3.45 49.24 -13.33
CA LYS A 611 3.78 50.33 -12.40
C LYS A 611 5.30 50.49 -12.34
N VAL A 612 5.77 51.73 -12.43
CA VAL A 612 7.18 52.08 -12.25
C VAL A 612 7.38 52.41 -10.78
N GLY A 613 8.07 51.53 -10.05
CA GLY A 613 8.29 51.65 -8.61
C GLY A 613 9.23 50.59 -8.09
#